data_AF-A0A5Y2S082-F1
#
_entry.id   AF-A0A5Y2S082-F1
#
_cell.length_a   1.000
_cell.length_b   1.000
_cell.length_c   1.000
_cell.angle_alpha   90.00
_cell.angle_beta   90.00
_cell.angle_gamma   90.00
#
_symmetry.space_group_name_H-M   'P 1'
#
loop_
_entity.id
_entity.type
_entity.pdbx_description
1 polymer ?
#
loop_
_entity_poly.entity_id
_entity_poly.type
_entity_poly.pdbx_seq_one_letter_code
_entity_poly.pdbx_strand_id
1 'polypeptide(L)'
;MPVTNNRGSSNQSSGSIQVVKGEVVYSNIRPQDKDGWLLVALEGGGTNNIHENVKLLTLGEKNGRVYYKILSDRRDLIGKTVSLKKENAVLCTHKAGPVQKSAILKVTYSGGRVDEYSRFKRGMLSQQFAIMNVNGANIKVTLNSAWPPSFSYSPIIPGTHKIMAPDYSHKVEGDTTGYRDAFPLGTIRCNDIWFPIELEGAKGNSSRYVHLGNVSHGCVTVYDVEKWNIVYNYLISHRTPGTDGTYVGKLVVVR
;
A
#
# COMPACT_ATOMS: atom_id res chain seq x y z
N MET A 1 -15.82 17.24 18.89
CA MET A 1 -16.07 17.02 20.33
C MET A 1 -14.79 17.33 21.08
N PRO A 2 -14.84 18.08 22.20
CA PRO A 2 -13.64 18.37 22.97
C PRO A 2 -13.22 17.11 23.73
N VAL A 3 -11.94 16.74 23.59
CA VAL A 3 -11.32 15.72 24.44
C VAL A 3 -11.19 16.36 25.82
N THR A 4 -12.02 15.92 26.76
CA THR A 4 -11.95 16.34 28.16
C THR A 4 -10.64 15.83 28.75
N ASN A 5 -9.77 16.76 29.17
CA ASN A 5 -8.62 16.48 30.01
C ASN A 5 -9.13 16.02 31.38
N ASN A 6 -9.21 14.70 31.58
CA ASN A 6 -9.29 14.15 32.92
C ASN A 6 -8.02 14.61 33.65
N ARG A 7 -8.17 15.55 34.59
CA ARG A 7 -7.16 15.89 35.58
C ARG A 7 -6.84 14.61 36.37
N GLY A 8 -5.90 13.82 35.85
CA GLY A 8 -5.30 12.73 36.59
C GLY A 8 -4.49 13.33 37.72
N SER A 9 -4.89 13.08 38.95
CA SER A 9 -4.04 13.28 40.12
C SER A 9 -2.74 12.49 39.92
N SER A 10 -1.59 13.17 39.97
CA SER A 10 -0.29 12.50 39.91
C SER A 10 -0.13 11.64 41.16
N ASN A 11 -0.24 10.32 41.00
CA ASN A 11 0.17 9.40 42.05
C ASN A 11 1.70 9.37 42.08
N GLN A 12 2.31 9.92 43.14
CA GLN A 12 3.77 9.91 43.34
C GLN A 12 4.29 8.60 43.95
N SER A 13 3.46 7.54 44.05
CA SER A 13 3.92 6.25 44.56
C SER A 13 4.86 5.56 43.56
N SER A 14 6.11 5.35 44.00
CA SER A 14 7.06 4.43 43.37
C SER A 14 6.42 3.06 43.15
N GLY A 15 6.43 2.57 41.91
CA GLY A 15 5.81 1.29 41.53
C GLY A 15 4.35 1.36 41.04
N SER A 16 3.75 2.55 40.90
CA SER A 16 2.42 2.66 40.28
C SER A 16 2.46 2.35 38.78
N ILE A 17 1.74 1.29 38.38
CA ILE A 17 1.51 0.96 36.97
C ILE A 17 0.24 1.67 36.53
N GLN A 18 0.37 2.80 35.82
CA GLN A 18 -0.75 3.39 35.11
C GLN A 18 -0.93 2.68 33.77
N VAL A 19 -2.01 1.91 33.63
CA VAL A 19 -2.40 1.33 32.34
C VAL A 19 -3.06 2.43 31.51
N VAL A 20 -2.27 3.23 30.81
CA VAL A 20 -2.77 4.17 29.81
C VAL A 20 -3.25 3.35 28.60
N LYS A 21 -4.55 3.09 28.50
CA LYS A 21 -5.16 2.53 27.28
C LYS A 21 -5.24 3.63 26.24
N GLY A 22 -4.20 3.77 25.41
CA GLY A 22 -4.23 4.64 24.25
C GLY A 22 -5.34 4.23 23.27
N GLU A 23 -6.00 5.20 22.65
CA GLU A 23 -7.00 4.94 21.61
C GLU A 23 -6.31 4.44 20.33
N VAL A 24 -6.81 3.35 19.76
CA VAL A 24 -6.35 2.84 18.46
C VAL A 24 -7.07 3.57 17.33
N VAL A 25 -6.29 4.10 16.41
CA VAL A 25 -6.75 4.72 15.16
C VAL A 25 -5.97 4.16 13.98
N TYR A 26 -6.38 4.51 12.77
CA TYR A 26 -5.77 4.09 11.53
C TYR A 26 -5.41 5.31 10.70
N SER A 27 -4.26 5.27 10.02
CA SER A 27 -3.84 6.36 9.14
C SER A 27 -4.76 6.51 7.93
N ASN A 28 -4.94 7.74 7.50
CA ASN A 28 -5.59 8.12 6.26
C ASN A 28 -4.69 9.10 5.48
N ILE A 29 -4.86 9.16 4.17
CA ILE A 29 -4.14 10.09 3.30
C ILE A 29 -4.97 11.35 3.15
N ARG A 30 -4.30 12.51 3.07
CA ARG A 30 -5.03 13.77 2.86
C ARG A 30 -5.61 13.80 1.45
N PRO A 31 -6.80 14.40 1.23
CA PRO A 31 -7.39 14.50 -0.11
C PRO A 31 -6.46 15.11 -1.17
N GLN A 32 -5.57 16.02 -0.77
CA GLN A 32 -4.59 16.68 -1.64
C GLN A 32 -3.34 15.83 -1.93
N ASP A 33 -3.05 14.80 -1.14
CA ASP A 33 -1.87 13.96 -1.31
C ASP A 33 -2.13 12.93 -2.43
N LYS A 34 -1.72 13.28 -3.64
CA LYS A 34 -2.01 12.49 -4.86
C LYS A 34 -1.25 11.17 -4.91
N ASP A 35 -0.05 11.15 -4.31
CA ASP A 35 0.90 10.05 -4.40
C ASP A 35 0.54 8.90 -3.43
N GLY A 36 -0.34 9.13 -2.45
CA GLY A 36 -0.87 8.07 -1.56
C GLY A 36 -0.07 7.83 -0.28
N TRP A 37 0.86 8.72 0.06
CA TRP A 37 1.73 8.63 1.24
C TRP A 37 1.47 9.77 2.23
N LEU A 38 1.42 9.43 3.52
CA LEU A 38 1.31 10.38 4.62
C LEU A 38 2.67 10.58 5.26
N LEU A 39 3.19 11.80 5.15
CA LEU A 39 4.43 12.20 5.81
C LEU A 39 4.20 12.38 7.32
N VAL A 40 4.94 11.63 8.13
CA VAL A 40 4.94 11.68 9.59
C VAL A 40 6.32 12.06 10.12
N ALA A 41 6.38 12.76 11.25
CA ALA A 41 7.65 13.06 11.91
C ALA A 41 8.01 11.95 12.90
N LEU A 42 9.26 11.49 12.87
CA LEU A 42 9.76 10.47 13.79
C LEU A 42 10.17 11.10 15.13
N GLU A 43 9.91 10.40 16.23
CA GLU A 43 10.51 10.74 17.52
C GLU A 43 12.03 10.50 17.44
N GLY A 44 12.84 11.49 17.84
CA GLY A 44 14.29 11.48 17.66
C GLY A 44 14.80 12.19 16.40
N GLY A 45 13.90 12.71 15.55
CA GLY A 45 14.24 13.53 14.39
C GLY A 45 14.01 12.84 13.04
N GLY A 46 13.84 13.64 11.99
CA GLY A 46 13.55 13.17 10.64
C GLY A 46 12.06 12.91 10.36
N THR A 47 11.78 12.37 9.18
CA THR A 47 10.42 12.08 8.72
C THR A 47 10.35 10.71 8.06
N ASN A 48 9.15 10.16 7.95
CA ASN A 48 8.89 8.95 7.19
C ASN A 48 7.51 9.01 6.52
N ASN A 49 7.27 8.13 5.56
CA ASN A 49 5.99 7.99 4.87
C ASN A 49 5.29 6.71 5.33
N ILE A 50 4.02 6.83 5.65
CA ILE A 50 3.13 5.70 5.93
C ILE A 50 1.94 5.72 4.95
N HIS A 51 1.37 4.56 4.64
CA HIS A 51 0.24 4.41 3.73
C HIS A 51 -1.11 4.42 4.48
N GLU A 52 -2.25 4.33 3.78
CA GLU A 52 -3.58 4.19 4.41
C GLU A 52 -3.69 2.91 5.26
N ASN A 53 -4.51 2.97 6.32
CA ASN A 53 -4.83 1.84 7.19
C ASN A 53 -3.62 1.25 7.96
N VAL A 54 -2.60 2.06 8.26
CA VAL A 54 -1.56 1.73 9.26
C VAL A 54 -2.19 1.89 10.64
N LYS A 55 -2.13 0.83 11.47
CA LYS A 55 -2.68 0.83 12.83
C LYS A 55 -1.77 1.64 13.75
N LEU A 56 -2.35 2.59 14.46
CA LEU A 56 -1.68 3.55 15.32
C LEU A 56 -2.26 3.49 16.73
N LEU A 57 -1.42 3.50 17.75
CA LEU A 57 -1.83 3.69 19.15
C LEU A 57 -1.58 5.14 19.55
N THR A 58 -2.63 5.88 19.91
CA THR A 58 -2.50 7.26 20.37
C THR A 58 -1.80 7.30 21.73
N LEU A 59 -0.68 8.02 21.80
CA LEU A 59 0.12 8.18 23.02
C LEU A 59 -0.22 9.45 23.79
N GLY A 60 -0.67 10.50 23.08
CA GLY A 60 -1.05 11.78 23.68
C GLY A 60 -0.79 12.96 22.76
N GLU A 61 -1.00 14.15 23.30
CA GLU A 61 -0.78 15.43 22.62
C GLU A 61 0.27 16.26 23.39
N LYS A 62 1.23 16.84 22.67
CA LYS A 62 2.24 17.76 23.23
C LYS A 62 2.67 18.76 22.16
N ASN A 63 2.82 20.03 22.53
CA ASN A 63 3.33 21.09 21.66
C ASN A 63 2.61 21.18 20.30
N GLY A 64 1.28 21.07 20.30
CA GLY A 64 0.46 21.14 19.08
C GLY A 64 0.56 19.93 18.14
N ARG A 65 1.11 18.81 18.63
CA ARG A 65 1.26 17.56 17.88
C ARG A 65 0.60 16.40 18.62
N VAL A 66 0.04 15.46 17.86
CA VAL A 66 -0.46 14.18 18.38
C VAL A 66 0.56 13.10 18.06
N TYR A 67 0.89 12.30 19.08
CA TYR A 67 1.89 11.26 19.02
C TYR A 67 1.22 9.89 18.97
N TYR A 68 1.82 9.00 18.16
CA TYR A 68 1.32 7.67 17.90
C TYR A 68 2.44 6.66 17.92
N LYS A 69 2.18 5.46 18.45
CA LYS A 69 3.03 4.29 18.22
C LYS A 69 2.51 3.51 17.02
N ILE A 70 3.38 3.19 16.06
CA ILE A 70 3.02 2.35 14.91
C ILE A 70 2.87 0.90 15.38
N LEU A 71 1.70 0.31 15.13
CA LEU A 71 1.37 -1.08 15.49
C LEU A 71 1.30 -2.02 14.28
N SER A 72 1.17 -1.50 13.06
CA SER A 72 1.17 -2.33 11.85
C SER A 72 1.68 -1.55 10.65
N ASP A 73 2.75 -1.99 10.00
CA ASP A 73 3.34 -1.40 8.80
C ASP A 73 4.42 -2.38 8.29
N ARG A 74 5.36 -1.90 7.47
CA ARG A 74 6.66 -2.54 7.29
C ARG A 74 7.43 -2.66 8.60
N ARG A 75 8.23 -3.73 8.71
CA ARG A 75 8.86 -4.16 9.97
C ARG A 75 9.77 -3.11 10.62
N ASP A 76 10.44 -2.26 9.84
CA ASP A 76 11.33 -1.22 10.36
C ASP A 76 10.58 -0.03 11.00
N LEU A 77 9.26 0.09 10.76
CA LEU A 77 8.43 1.15 11.35
C LEU A 77 7.64 0.67 12.57
N ILE A 78 7.31 -0.61 12.65
CA ILE A 78 6.56 -1.17 13.78
C ILE A 78 7.29 -0.87 15.10
N GLY A 79 6.54 -0.35 16.06
CA GLY A 79 7.04 0.01 17.38
C GLY A 79 7.61 1.42 17.49
N LYS A 80 7.91 2.09 16.37
CA LYS A 80 8.39 3.49 16.38
C LYS A 80 7.26 4.45 16.78
N THR A 81 7.65 5.53 17.45
CA THR A 81 6.78 6.67 17.71
C THR A 81 6.87 7.67 16.57
N VAL A 82 5.71 8.10 16.09
CA VAL A 82 5.56 9.14 15.08
C VAL A 82 4.62 10.22 15.58
N SER A 83 4.64 11.39 14.95
CA SER A 83 3.73 12.47 15.27
C SER A 83 3.21 13.19 14.03
N LEU A 84 2.00 13.71 14.16
CA LEU A 84 1.36 14.62 13.21
C LEU A 84 1.07 15.95 13.91
N LYS A 85 1.04 17.05 13.14
CA LYS A 85 0.42 18.29 13.63
C LYS A 85 -1.04 18.01 13.99
N LYS A 86 -1.56 18.66 15.03
CA LYS A 86 -2.93 18.42 15.53
C LYS A 86 -4.00 18.56 14.43
N GLU A 87 -3.87 19.55 13.56
CA GLU A 87 -4.74 19.74 12.39
C GLU A 87 -4.72 18.54 11.42
N ASN A 88 -3.54 17.97 11.17
CA ASN A 88 -3.40 16.80 10.31
C ASN A 88 -3.86 15.52 11.00
N ALA A 89 -3.67 15.39 12.31
CA ALA A 89 -4.13 14.22 13.07
C ALA A 89 -5.64 13.99 12.90
N VAL A 90 -6.44 15.05 12.89
CA VAL A 90 -7.90 14.96 12.70
C VAL A 90 -8.27 14.51 11.28
N LEU A 91 -7.52 14.94 10.27
CA LEU A 91 -7.80 14.65 8.86
C LEU A 91 -7.22 13.29 8.40
N CYS A 92 -6.05 12.94 8.93
CA CYS A 92 -5.23 11.81 8.52
C CYS A 92 -5.38 10.60 9.43
N THR A 93 -6.41 10.56 10.28
CA THR A 93 -6.72 9.36 11.06
C THR A 93 -8.21 9.07 11.08
N HIS A 94 -8.56 7.79 11.23
CA HIS A 94 -9.95 7.32 11.37
C HIS A 94 -10.02 6.11 12.30
N LYS A 95 -11.21 5.80 12.80
CA LYS A 95 -11.43 4.70 13.76
C LYS A 95 -11.73 3.36 13.10
N ALA A 96 -12.33 3.38 11.91
CA ALA A 96 -12.71 2.17 11.19
C ALA A 96 -11.48 1.52 10.56
N GLY A 97 -10.93 0.46 11.15
CA GLY A 97 -9.78 -0.24 10.59
C GLY A 97 -10.06 -1.00 9.29
N PRO A 98 -9.00 -1.53 8.64
CA PRO A 98 -9.14 -2.40 7.49
C PRO A 98 -9.81 -3.72 7.88
N VAL A 99 -10.48 -4.35 6.92
CA VAL A 99 -11.09 -5.67 7.06
C VAL A 99 -10.01 -6.69 7.42
N GLN A 100 -10.24 -7.44 8.49
CA GLN A 100 -9.34 -8.50 8.96
C GLN A 100 -9.59 -9.80 8.18
N LYS A 101 -9.31 -9.75 6.88
CA LYS A 101 -9.45 -10.85 5.93
C LYS A 101 -8.41 -10.65 4.83
N SER A 102 -7.78 -11.73 4.38
CA SER A 102 -6.90 -11.66 3.20
C SER A 102 -7.70 -11.31 1.95
N ALA A 103 -7.29 -10.28 1.22
CA ALA A 103 -7.74 -10.05 -0.15
C ALA A 103 -7.30 -11.22 -1.05
N ILE A 104 -8.05 -11.48 -2.13
CA ILE A 104 -7.69 -12.51 -3.13
C ILE A 104 -7.71 -11.85 -4.50
N LEU A 105 -6.54 -11.76 -5.15
CA LEU A 105 -6.42 -11.40 -6.56
C LEU A 105 -6.23 -12.67 -7.37
N LYS A 106 -7.20 -13.00 -8.23
CA LYS A 106 -7.04 -14.08 -9.21
C LYS A 106 -6.63 -13.48 -10.54
N VAL A 107 -5.49 -13.95 -11.06
CA VAL A 107 -4.93 -13.54 -12.36
C VAL A 107 -4.90 -14.76 -13.26
N THR A 108 -5.57 -14.69 -14.40
CA THR A 108 -5.66 -15.79 -15.37
C THR A 108 -5.12 -15.37 -16.72
N TYR A 109 -4.19 -16.15 -17.27
CA TYR A 109 -3.60 -15.89 -18.59
C TYR A 109 -3.63 -17.17 -19.45
N SER A 110 -4.22 -17.08 -20.64
CA SER A 110 -4.36 -18.22 -21.54
C SER A 110 -3.41 -18.17 -22.74
N GLY A 111 -2.75 -17.02 -22.97
CA GLY A 111 -2.02 -16.72 -24.21
C GLY A 111 -0.51 -16.52 -24.05
N GLY A 112 0.17 -16.52 -25.20
CA GLY A 112 1.58 -16.13 -25.33
C GLY A 112 1.76 -14.62 -25.39
N ARG A 113 2.87 -14.18 -25.99
CA ARG A 113 3.18 -12.77 -26.20
C ARG A 113 2.30 -12.19 -27.32
N VAL A 114 1.83 -10.97 -27.13
CA VAL A 114 1.07 -10.20 -28.11
C VAL A 114 1.66 -8.80 -28.19
N ASP A 115 1.97 -8.34 -29.40
CA ASP A 115 2.43 -6.98 -29.60
C ASP A 115 1.26 -6.00 -29.52
N GLU A 116 1.37 -5.01 -28.64
CA GLU A 116 0.34 -4.01 -28.37
C GLU A 116 0.97 -2.62 -28.37
N TYR A 117 0.30 -1.66 -29.01
CA TYR A 117 0.72 -0.26 -28.97
C TYR A 117 0.41 0.34 -27.58
N SER A 118 1.44 0.75 -26.85
CA SER A 118 1.24 1.52 -25.61
C SER A 118 1.08 3.00 -25.91
N ARG A 119 -0.10 3.56 -25.61
CA ARG A 119 -0.35 5.01 -25.71
C ARG A 119 0.56 5.85 -24.80
N PHE A 120 1.01 5.28 -23.68
CA PHE A 120 1.87 5.97 -22.71
C PHE A 120 3.36 5.90 -23.07
N LYS A 121 3.79 4.82 -23.72
CA LYS A 121 5.19 4.67 -24.19
C LYS A 121 5.38 5.07 -25.65
N ARG A 122 4.30 5.35 -26.37
CA ARG A 122 4.27 5.75 -27.79
C ARG A 122 5.03 4.75 -28.68
N GLY A 123 4.76 3.45 -28.47
CA GLY A 123 5.44 2.39 -29.20
C GLY A 123 4.82 1.02 -29.00
N MET A 124 5.18 0.08 -29.87
CA MET A 124 4.81 -1.33 -29.74
C MET A 124 5.59 -1.97 -28.60
N LEU A 125 4.88 -2.66 -27.72
CA LEU A 125 5.46 -3.47 -26.66
C LEU A 125 4.95 -4.90 -26.82
N SER A 126 5.84 -5.87 -26.72
CA SER A 126 5.45 -7.28 -26.69
C SER A 126 4.96 -7.63 -25.29
N GLN A 127 3.66 -7.82 -25.10
CA GLN A 127 3.01 -7.98 -23.81
C GLN A 127 2.62 -9.44 -23.57
N GLN A 128 2.69 -9.92 -22.33
CA GLN A 128 1.90 -11.07 -21.92
C GLN A 128 0.72 -10.60 -21.07
N PHE A 129 -0.46 -10.59 -21.68
CA PHE A 129 -1.68 -10.18 -21.00
C PHE A 129 -2.29 -11.28 -20.14
N ALA A 130 -2.96 -10.85 -19.09
CA ALA A 130 -3.80 -11.66 -18.23
C ALA A 130 -5.06 -10.85 -17.86
N ILE A 131 -6.05 -11.54 -17.33
CA ILE A 131 -7.23 -10.92 -16.71
C ILE A 131 -7.14 -11.10 -15.20
N MET A 132 -7.18 -9.98 -14.48
CA MET A 132 -7.34 -9.95 -13.03
C MET A 132 -8.82 -9.77 -12.69
N ASN A 133 -9.36 -10.63 -11.82
CA ASN A 133 -10.70 -10.47 -11.28
C ASN A 133 -10.63 -9.86 -9.87
N VAL A 134 -11.28 -8.71 -9.67
CA VAL A 134 -11.38 -8.01 -8.39
C VAL A 134 -12.79 -7.48 -8.20
N ASN A 135 -13.49 -7.88 -7.14
CA ASN A 135 -14.86 -7.46 -6.85
C ASN A 135 -15.82 -7.62 -8.05
N GLY A 136 -15.67 -8.70 -8.83
CA GLY A 136 -16.48 -8.93 -10.03
C GLY A 136 -16.06 -8.14 -11.27
N ALA A 137 -15.14 -7.18 -11.15
CA ALA A 137 -14.55 -6.48 -12.28
C ALA A 137 -13.42 -7.29 -12.92
N ASN A 138 -13.44 -7.37 -14.25
CA ASN A 138 -12.34 -7.92 -15.04
C ASN A 138 -11.43 -6.76 -15.49
N ILE A 139 -10.15 -6.88 -15.17
CA ILE A 139 -9.13 -5.86 -15.37
C ILE A 139 -8.01 -6.45 -16.22
N LYS A 140 -7.69 -5.83 -17.37
CA LYS A 140 -6.55 -6.23 -18.18
C LYS A 140 -5.27 -5.88 -17.43
N VAL A 141 -4.39 -6.87 -17.26
CA VAL A 141 -3.07 -6.70 -16.66
C VAL A 141 -2.02 -7.27 -17.58
N THR A 142 -0.79 -6.78 -17.50
CA THR A 142 0.37 -7.37 -18.17
C THR A 142 1.31 -7.98 -17.14
N LEU A 143 1.76 -9.21 -17.41
CA LEU A 143 2.66 -9.97 -16.56
C LEU A 143 4.13 -9.79 -16.95
N ASN A 144 4.39 -9.39 -18.19
CA ASN A 144 5.71 -9.02 -18.65
C ASN A 144 5.62 -8.25 -19.99
N SER A 145 6.49 -7.27 -20.17
CA SER A 145 6.72 -6.60 -21.44
C SER A 145 8.18 -6.44 -21.81
N ALA A 146 9.09 -6.91 -20.96
CA ALA A 146 10.52 -6.81 -21.11
C ALA A 146 11.11 -8.22 -21.21
N TRP A 147 11.54 -8.61 -22.41
CA TRP A 147 11.87 -10.00 -22.72
C TRP A 147 13.36 -10.21 -23.00
N PRO A 148 13.87 -11.44 -22.79
CA PRO A 148 15.18 -11.84 -23.28
C PRO A 148 15.29 -11.73 -24.81
N PRO A 149 16.50 -11.46 -25.34
CA PRO A 149 17.76 -11.30 -24.61
C PRO A 149 17.99 -9.91 -24.01
N SER A 150 17.21 -8.90 -24.40
CA SER A 150 17.41 -7.51 -23.97
C SER A 150 17.16 -7.31 -22.47
N PHE A 151 16.35 -8.17 -21.85
CA PHE A 151 16.05 -8.15 -20.43
C PHE A 151 16.02 -9.56 -19.84
N SER A 152 16.28 -9.71 -18.55
CA SER A 152 16.24 -11.01 -17.84
C SER A 152 14.92 -11.29 -17.12
N TYR A 153 13.86 -10.54 -17.44
CA TYR A 153 12.57 -10.65 -16.76
C TYR A 153 11.69 -11.77 -17.30
N SER A 154 10.92 -12.37 -16.40
CA SER A 154 9.93 -13.40 -16.68
C SER A 154 8.63 -13.11 -15.92
N PRO A 155 7.48 -13.52 -16.48
CA PRO A 155 6.20 -13.50 -15.79
C PRO A 155 6.23 -14.26 -14.46
N ILE A 156 5.37 -13.87 -13.52
CA ILE A 156 5.11 -14.65 -12.32
C ILE A 156 4.55 -16.03 -12.73
N ILE A 157 5.14 -17.09 -12.19
CA ILE A 157 4.72 -18.46 -12.46
C ILE A 157 3.33 -18.75 -11.86
N PRO A 158 2.56 -19.71 -12.41
CA PRO A 158 1.34 -20.17 -11.78
C PRO A 158 1.58 -20.66 -10.35
N GLY A 159 0.64 -20.38 -9.45
CA GLY A 159 0.78 -20.70 -8.03
C GLY A 159 0.02 -19.74 -7.13
N THR A 160 0.23 -19.89 -5.82
CA THR A 160 -0.35 -18.99 -4.80
C THR A 160 0.75 -18.24 -4.06
N HIS A 161 0.76 -16.93 -4.24
CA HIS A 161 1.74 -16.01 -3.65
C HIS A 161 1.08 -15.10 -2.63
N LYS A 162 1.88 -14.40 -1.81
CA LYS A 162 1.36 -13.45 -0.82
C LYS A 162 1.55 -12.03 -1.32
N ILE A 163 0.56 -11.19 -1.04
CA ILE A 163 0.60 -9.75 -1.32
C ILE A 163 0.87 -9.03 0.01
N MET A 164 1.96 -8.28 0.05
CA MET A 164 2.41 -7.51 1.20
C MET A 164 1.73 -6.13 1.23
N ALA A 165 1.72 -5.49 2.40
CA ALA A 165 1.39 -4.08 2.48
C ALA A 165 2.44 -3.23 1.74
N PRO A 166 2.09 -2.01 1.29
CA PRO A 166 3.03 -1.12 0.62
C PRO A 166 4.30 -0.88 1.43
N ASP A 167 5.45 -0.87 0.77
CA ASP A 167 6.75 -0.77 1.44
C ASP A 167 7.31 0.66 1.45
N TYR A 168 7.46 1.28 0.28
CA TYR A 168 7.97 2.64 0.13
C TYR A 168 7.51 3.26 -1.19
N SER A 169 7.76 4.57 -1.35
CA SER A 169 7.48 5.31 -2.59
C SER A 169 8.35 4.81 -3.73
N HIS A 170 7.75 4.39 -4.85
CA HIS A 170 8.46 3.88 -6.04
C HIS A 170 8.69 4.97 -7.10
N LYS A 171 8.57 6.24 -6.73
CA LYS A 171 8.66 7.38 -7.64
C LYS A 171 10.02 7.48 -8.34
N VAL A 172 11.09 7.00 -7.70
CA VAL A 172 12.44 7.05 -8.26
C VAL A 172 12.68 5.86 -9.19
N GLU A 173 12.20 4.68 -8.83
CA GLU A 173 12.42 3.40 -9.52
C GLU A 173 11.48 3.22 -10.72
N GLY A 174 10.27 3.77 -10.64
CA GLY A 174 9.25 3.64 -11.67
C GLY A 174 8.19 4.71 -11.55
N ASP A 175 8.53 5.94 -11.95
CA ASP A 175 7.59 7.06 -11.93
C ASP A 175 6.32 6.74 -12.75
N THR A 176 5.19 6.73 -12.06
CA THR A 176 3.85 6.50 -12.62
C THR A 176 3.04 7.78 -12.77
N THR A 177 3.63 8.94 -12.51
CA THR A 177 2.99 10.26 -12.60
C THR A 177 2.31 10.48 -13.95
N GLY A 178 2.98 10.10 -15.05
CA GLY A 178 2.42 10.23 -16.40
C GLY A 178 1.15 9.42 -16.64
N TYR A 179 0.95 8.29 -15.93
CA TYR A 179 -0.32 7.55 -16.02
C TYR A 179 -1.44 8.30 -15.32
N ARG A 180 -1.19 8.85 -14.12
CA ARG A 180 -2.17 9.64 -13.37
C ARG A 180 -2.58 10.90 -14.13
N ASP A 181 -1.60 11.67 -14.60
CA ASP A 181 -1.81 12.99 -15.18
C ASP A 181 -2.49 12.94 -16.56
N ALA A 182 -2.57 11.76 -17.18
CA ALA A 182 -3.32 11.55 -18.41
C ALA A 182 -4.85 11.49 -18.22
N PHE A 183 -5.35 11.56 -16.99
CA PHE A 183 -6.77 11.51 -16.67
C PHE A 183 -7.22 12.69 -15.80
N PRO A 184 -8.53 13.00 -15.75
CA PRO A 184 -9.06 13.99 -14.82
C PRO A 184 -8.67 13.70 -13.37
N LEU A 185 -8.52 14.77 -12.59
CA LEU A 185 -8.17 14.69 -11.17
C LEU A 185 -9.09 13.72 -10.42
N GLY A 186 -8.48 12.79 -9.66
CA GLY A 186 -9.21 11.79 -8.87
C GLY A 186 -9.48 10.47 -9.58
N THR A 187 -9.31 10.39 -10.90
CA THR A 187 -9.50 9.13 -11.67
C THR A 187 -8.51 8.05 -11.23
N ILE A 188 -7.25 8.44 -11.03
CA ILE A 188 -6.19 7.59 -10.50
C ILE A 188 -5.68 8.25 -9.22
N ARG A 189 -5.71 7.51 -8.12
CA ARG A 189 -5.18 7.91 -6.82
C ARG A 189 -4.08 6.95 -6.40
N CYS A 190 -3.14 7.44 -5.59
CA CYS A 190 -2.14 6.59 -4.95
C CYS A 190 -1.33 5.79 -6.01
N ASN A 191 -0.98 6.45 -7.11
CA ASN A 191 -0.26 5.82 -8.23
C ASN A 191 1.13 5.29 -7.81
N ASP A 192 1.66 5.88 -6.74
CA ASP A 192 2.96 5.55 -6.18
C ASP A 192 2.89 4.52 -5.04
N ILE A 193 1.70 3.95 -4.78
CA ILE A 193 1.52 2.84 -3.84
C ILE A 193 1.58 1.53 -4.59
N TRP A 194 2.68 0.79 -4.43
CA TRP A 194 2.82 -0.54 -5.02
C TRP A 194 2.71 -1.60 -3.93
N PHE A 195 2.13 -2.75 -4.26
CA PHE A 195 1.97 -3.86 -3.32
C PHE A 195 3.01 -4.93 -3.62
N PRO A 196 4.01 -5.15 -2.76
CA PRO A 196 5.01 -6.18 -2.98
C PRO A 196 4.42 -7.58 -2.97
N ILE A 197 5.05 -8.48 -3.70
CA ILE A 197 4.65 -9.88 -3.81
C ILE A 197 5.79 -10.73 -3.23
N GLU A 198 5.45 -11.54 -2.22
CA GLU A 198 6.29 -12.66 -1.77
C GLU A 198 5.88 -13.88 -2.59
N LEU A 199 6.76 -14.30 -3.51
CA LEU A 199 6.55 -15.49 -4.31
C LEU A 199 6.52 -16.75 -3.43
N GLU A 200 5.89 -17.80 -3.96
CA GLU A 200 5.79 -19.08 -3.25
C GLU A 200 7.19 -19.66 -3.02
N GLY A 201 7.49 -20.05 -1.78
CA GLY A 201 8.82 -20.53 -1.38
C GLY A 201 9.85 -19.43 -1.09
N ALA A 202 9.55 -18.16 -1.35
CA ALA A 202 10.43 -17.03 -1.01
C ALA A 202 10.20 -16.54 0.44
N LYS A 203 11.05 -15.59 0.88
CA LYS A 203 10.91 -14.87 2.15
C LYS A 203 11.02 -13.37 1.89
N GLY A 204 9.93 -12.64 2.12
CA GLY A 204 9.80 -11.21 1.87
C GLY A 204 9.54 -10.84 0.41
N ASN A 205 9.62 -9.55 0.13
CA ASN A 205 9.42 -8.98 -1.20
C ASN A 205 10.38 -9.63 -2.22
N SER A 206 9.82 -10.22 -3.28
CA SER A 206 10.56 -10.90 -4.34
C SER A 206 10.93 -9.98 -5.52
N SER A 207 10.96 -8.66 -5.30
CA SER A 207 11.10 -7.64 -6.35
C SER A 207 10.03 -7.79 -7.44
N ARG A 208 8.81 -8.06 -6.99
CA ARG A 208 7.60 -8.25 -7.81
C ARG A 208 6.47 -7.50 -7.13
N TYR A 209 5.64 -6.83 -7.91
CA TYR A 209 4.63 -5.93 -7.35
C TYR A 209 3.30 -6.06 -8.10
N VAL A 210 2.21 -5.69 -7.42
CA VAL A 210 0.98 -5.24 -8.05
C VAL A 210 1.02 -3.71 -8.12
N HIS A 211 0.98 -3.17 -9.32
CA HIS A 211 1.05 -1.72 -9.56
C HIS A 211 0.37 -1.36 -10.89
N LEU A 212 0.15 -0.07 -11.17
CA LEU A 212 -0.36 0.37 -12.48
C LEU A 212 0.77 0.59 -13.51
N GLY A 213 0.42 0.47 -14.80
CA GLY A 213 1.27 0.89 -15.90
C GLY A 213 1.08 0.11 -17.20
N ASN A 214 1.91 0.39 -18.20
CA ASN A 214 1.93 -0.34 -19.48
C ASN A 214 3.24 -1.10 -19.73
N VAL A 215 4.16 -1.09 -18.77
CA VAL A 215 5.42 -1.82 -18.80
C VAL A 215 5.49 -2.70 -17.57
N SER A 216 5.82 -3.97 -17.77
CA SER A 216 6.05 -4.93 -16.70
C SER A 216 7.41 -5.58 -16.86
N HIS A 217 8.16 -5.62 -15.76
CA HIS A 217 9.42 -6.35 -15.62
C HIS A 217 9.19 -7.69 -14.86
N GLY A 218 8.08 -8.36 -15.17
CA GLY A 218 7.65 -9.57 -14.46
C GLY A 218 6.65 -9.34 -13.33
N CYS A 219 6.16 -8.11 -13.14
CA CYS A 219 5.15 -7.73 -12.15
C CYS A 219 3.72 -8.04 -12.62
N VAL A 220 2.74 -7.95 -11.70
CA VAL A 220 1.33 -7.89 -12.09
C VAL A 220 0.95 -6.42 -12.32
N THR A 221 1.07 -5.95 -13.55
CA THR A 221 0.90 -4.53 -13.87
C THR A 221 -0.50 -4.27 -14.43
N VAL A 222 -1.30 -3.45 -13.74
CA VAL A 222 -2.65 -3.03 -14.15
C VAL A 222 -2.54 -2.18 -15.41
N TYR A 223 -2.88 -2.80 -16.55
CA TYR A 223 -2.76 -2.21 -17.88
C TYR A 223 -3.94 -1.28 -18.19
N ASP A 224 -5.15 -1.67 -17.75
CA ASP A 224 -6.33 -0.79 -17.67
C ASP A 224 -6.10 0.22 -16.52
N VAL A 225 -5.20 1.19 -16.71
CA VAL A 225 -4.72 2.09 -15.65
C VAL A 225 -5.85 2.87 -14.96
N GLU A 226 -6.93 3.19 -15.67
CA GLU A 226 -8.13 3.83 -15.12
C GLU A 226 -8.88 2.95 -14.09
N LYS A 227 -8.65 1.64 -14.09
CA LYS A 227 -9.21 0.70 -13.10
C LYS A 227 -8.30 0.51 -11.89
N TRP A 228 -7.18 1.21 -11.79
CA TRP A 228 -6.23 1.11 -10.68
C TRP A 228 -6.90 1.26 -9.31
N ASN A 229 -7.79 2.25 -9.16
CA ASN A 229 -8.46 2.52 -7.90
C ASN A 229 -9.29 1.32 -7.39
N ILE A 230 -9.81 0.46 -8.28
CA ILE A 230 -10.54 -0.77 -7.89
C ILE A 230 -9.58 -1.72 -7.17
N VAL A 231 -8.40 -1.94 -7.75
CA VAL A 231 -7.36 -2.82 -7.20
C VAL A 231 -6.77 -2.23 -5.93
N TYR A 232 -6.38 -0.96 -5.97
CA TYR A 232 -5.82 -0.24 -4.83
C TYR A 232 -6.76 -0.27 -3.62
N ASN A 233 -8.01 0.17 -3.79
CA ASN A 233 -8.99 0.25 -2.70
C ASN A 233 -9.28 -1.15 -2.13
N TYR A 234 -9.34 -2.17 -2.99
CA TYR A 234 -9.54 -3.54 -2.53
C TYR A 234 -8.36 -4.02 -1.68
N LEU A 235 -7.12 -3.88 -2.15
CA LEU A 235 -5.96 -4.34 -1.40
C LEU A 235 -5.72 -3.54 -0.10
N ILE A 236 -5.77 -2.21 -0.17
CA ILE A 236 -5.40 -1.34 0.96
C ILE A 236 -6.40 -1.42 2.12
N SER A 237 -7.65 -1.81 1.85
CA SER A 237 -8.71 -2.00 2.84
C SER A 237 -8.69 -3.36 3.53
N HIS A 238 -7.74 -4.26 3.18
CA HIS A 238 -7.63 -5.59 3.76
C HIS A 238 -6.31 -5.78 4.52
N ARG A 239 -6.34 -6.60 5.57
CA ARG A 239 -5.15 -7.10 6.27
C ARG A 239 -5.35 -8.58 6.58
N THR A 240 -4.30 -9.37 6.34
CA THR A 240 -4.29 -10.79 6.71
C THR A 240 -4.15 -10.91 8.23
N PRO A 241 -5.09 -11.58 8.92
CA PRO A 241 -5.02 -11.77 10.37
C PRO A 241 -3.72 -12.45 10.81
N GLY A 242 -3.19 -12.04 11.97
CA GLY A 242 -1.99 -12.65 12.57
C GLY A 242 -0.67 -12.28 11.90
N THR A 243 -0.63 -11.20 11.11
CA THR A 243 0.59 -10.79 10.36
C THR A 243 1.08 -9.39 10.70
N ASP A 244 0.50 -8.74 11.71
CA ASP A 244 0.81 -7.36 12.12
C ASP A 244 0.77 -6.36 10.95
N GLY A 245 -0.12 -6.62 10.00
CA GLY A 245 -0.31 -5.82 8.79
C GLY A 245 0.74 -6.01 7.71
N THR A 246 1.68 -6.95 7.87
CA THR A 246 2.69 -7.29 6.86
C THR A 246 2.05 -7.70 5.52
N TYR A 247 0.93 -8.43 5.57
CA TYR A 247 0.25 -8.94 4.38
C TYR A 247 -1.17 -8.39 4.24
N VAL A 248 -1.56 -8.06 3.01
CA VAL A 248 -2.92 -7.61 2.66
C VAL A 248 -3.74 -8.71 2.00
N GLY A 249 -3.10 -9.70 1.39
CA GLY A 249 -3.82 -10.73 0.64
C GLY A 249 -2.96 -11.80 -0.01
N LYS A 250 -3.57 -12.49 -0.97
CA LYS A 250 -2.97 -13.54 -1.80
C LYS A 250 -3.15 -13.21 -3.28
N LEU A 251 -2.15 -13.56 -4.06
CA LEU A 251 -2.19 -13.56 -5.51
C LEU A 251 -2.27 -15.02 -5.97
N VAL A 252 -3.32 -15.36 -6.72
CA VAL A 252 -3.50 -16.68 -7.33
C VAL A 252 -3.31 -16.54 -8.83
N VAL A 253 -2.21 -17.06 -9.34
CA VAL A 253 -1.88 -17.04 -10.76
C VAL A 253 -2.28 -18.38 -11.38
N VAL A 254 -3.14 -18.33 -12.40
CA VAL A 254 -3.67 -19.49 -13.10
C VAL A 254 -3.39 -19.35 -14.59
N ARG A 255 -3.04 -20.45 -15.23
CA ARG A 255 -2.95 -20.56 -16.67
C ARG A 255 -4.20 -21.25 -17.23
#